data_AF-A0A8J6JM98-F1
#
_entry.id   AF-A0A8J6JM98-F1
#
_cell.length_a   1.000
_cell.length_b   1.000
_cell.length_c   1.000
_cell.angle_alpha   90.00
_cell.angle_beta   90.00
_cell.angle_gamma   90.00
#
_symmetry.space_group_name_H-M   'P 1'
#
loop_
_entity.id
_entity.type
_entity.pdbx_description
1 polymer ?
#
loop_
_entity_poly.entity_id
_entity_poly.type
_entity_poly.pdbx_seq_one_letter_code
_entity_poly.pdbx_strand_id
1 'polypeptide(L)' 'MSDNCAEKYSYQIEKIMFMVEPVYRDDGETLAAILLKLMQADAERL' A
#
# COMPACT_ATOMS: atom_id res chain seq x y z
N MET A 1 1.94 -16.82 16.97
CA MET A 1 2.98 -17.71 16.41
C MET A 1 2.77 -17.75 14.91
N SER A 2 3.77 -17.30 14.16
CA SER A 2 4.09 -17.75 12.79
C SER A 2 3.08 -17.35 11.70
N ASP A 3 3.38 -16.55 10.68
CA ASP A 3 4.62 -16.05 10.13
C ASP A 3 4.32 -14.68 9.52
N ASN A 4 5.17 -13.67 9.75
CA ASN A 4 5.21 -12.50 8.87
C ASN A 4 5.78 -13.00 7.54
N CYS A 5 4.95 -13.69 6.75
CA CYS A 5 5.27 -14.03 5.38
C CYS A 5 5.44 -12.69 4.69
N ALA A 6 6.70 -12.26 4.53
CA ALA A 6 7.01 -11.01 3.84
C ALA A 6 6.34 -11.07 2.48
N GLU A 7 5.26 -10.30 2.31
CA GLU A 7 4.50 -10.29 1.07
C GLU A 7 5.46 -9.88 -0.04
N LYS A 8 5.58 -10.69 -1.07
CA LYS A 8 6.41 -10.34 -2.23
C LYS A 8 5.54 -10.45 -3.46
N TYR A 9 5.39 -9.34 -4.15
CA TYR A 9 4.67 -9.27 -5.41
C TYR A 9 5.67 -9.15 -6.54
N SER A 10 5.46 -9.95 -7.58
CA SER A 10 6.26 -9.85 -8.81
C SER A 10 5.36 -9.34 -9.93
N TYR A 11 5.68 -8.18 -10.47
CA TYR A 11 4.98 -7.57 -11.58
C TYR A 11 5.86 -7.61 -12.82
N GLN A 12 5.38 -8.26 -13.87
CA GLN A 12 6.04 -8.21 -15.16
C GLN A 12 5.45 -7.06 -15.97
N ILE A 13 6.27 -6.06 -16.29
CA ILE A 13 5.92 -4.95 -17.17
C ILE A 13 6.80 -5.06 -18.40
N GLU A 14 6.18 -5.40 -19.52
CA GLU A 14 6.86 -5.77 -20.77
C GLU A 14 7.89 -6.91 -20.55
N LYS A 15 9.18 -6.57 -20.66
CA LYS A 15 10.31 -7.50 -20.51
C LYS A 15 11.04 -7.36 -19.17
N ILE A 16 10.58 -6.46 -18.29
CA ILE A 16 11.23 -6.18 -17.01
C ILE A 16 10.37 -6.72 -15.87
N MET A 17 11.01 -7.37 -14.91
CA MET A 17 10.37 -7.90 -13.71
C MET A 17 10.62 -6.95 -12.54
N PHE A 18 9.54 -6.49 -11.92
CA PHE A 18 9.56 -5.64 -10.73
C PHE A 18 9.16 -6.48 -9.52
N MET A 19 10.04 -6.55 -8.52
CA MET A 19 9.76 -7.19 -7.24
C MET A 19 9.41 -6.11 -6.21
N VAL A 20 8.23 -6.22 -5.62
CA VAL A 20 7.71 -5.30 -4.61
C VAL A 20 7.53 -6.06 -3.31
N GLU A 21 8.18 -5.57 -2.25
CA GLU A 21 8.05 -6.07 -0.88
C GLU A 21 7.51 -4.91 -0.04
N PRO A 22 6.20 -4.92 0.32
CA PRO A 22 5.62 -3.86 1.11
C PRO A 22 6.19 -3.93 2.53
N VAL A 23 6.60 -2.78 3.03
CA VAL A 23 7.05 -2.62 4.41
C VAL A 23 5.91 -1.98 5.19
N TYR A 24 5.14 -2.80 5.89
CA TYR A 24 4.14 -2.32 6.84
C TYR A 24 4.85 -1.87 8.11
N ARG A 25 4.75 -0.58 8.43
CA ARG A 25 5.28 -0.04 9.68
C ARG A 25 4.12 0.36 10.58
N ASP A 26 4.23 0.04 11.86
CA ASP A 26 3.24 0.41 12.87
C ASP A 26 3.22 1.92 13.17
N ASP A 27 4.23 2.67 12.69
CA ASP A 27 4.30 4.14 12.72
C ASP A 27 3.66 4.81 11.49
N GLY A 28 3.08 4.02 10.58
CA GLY A 28 2.41 4.49 9.38
C GLY A 28 1.03 5.11 9.66
N GLU A 29 0.49 5.80 8.65
CA GLU A 29 -0.89 6.28 8.72
C GLU A 29 -1.85 5.10 8.85
N THR A 30 -2.76 5.19 9.81
CA THR A 30 -3.82 4.19 9.96
C THR A 30 -4.67 4.14 8.69
N LEU A 31 -5.22 2.97 8.37
CA LEU A 31 -6.16 2.83 7.25
C LEU A 31 -7.31 3.84 7.33
N ALA A 32 -7.80 4.15 8.53
CA ALA A 32 -8.82 5.16 8.76
C ALA A 32 -8.37 6.57 8.35
N ALA A 33 -7.13 6.96 8.66
CA ALA A 33 -6.56 8.25 8.26
C ALA A 33 -6.40 8.37 6.74
N ILE A 34 -5.96 7.29 6.09
CA ILE A 34 -5.85 7.21 4.62
C ILE A 34 -7.23 7.40 3.97
N LEU A 35 -8.24 6.67 4.46
CA LEU A 35 -9.62 6.77 3.95
C LEU A 35 -10.20 8.17 4.11
N LEU A 36 -9.98 8.83 5.26
CA LEU A 36 -10.45 10.18 5.50
C LEU A 36 -9.85 11.18 4.49
N LYS A 37 -8.54 11.08 4.22
CA LYS A 37 -7.87 11.93 3.23
C LYS A 37 -8.41 11.72 1.81
N LEU A 38 -8.71 10.47 1.43
CA LEU A 38 -9.30 10.17 0.13
C LEU A 38 -10.70 10.79 -0.01
N MET A 39 -11.53 10.67 1.02
CA MET A 39 -12.87 11.28 1.02
C MET A 39 -12.81 12.82 0.95
N GLN A 40 -11.87 13.44 1.67
CA GLN A 40 -11.64 14.88 1.60
C GLN A 40 -11.20 15.32 0.20
N ALA A 41 -10.21 14.64 -0.38
CA ALA A 41 -9.74 14.93 -1.73
C ALA A 41 -10.84 14.75 -2.79
N ASP A 42 -11.78 13.84 -2.58
CA ASP A 42 -12.94 13.66 -3.46
C ASP A 42 -13.97 14.79 -3.30
N ALA A 43 -14.22 15.23 -2.06
CA ALA A 43 -15.12 16.35 -1.77
C ALA A 43 -14.58 17.69 -2.28
N GLU A 44 -13.27 17.92 -2.27
CA GLU A 44 -12.61 19.15 -2.77
C GLU A 44 -12.58 19.25 -4.30
N ARG A 45 -12.91 18.17 -5.02
CA ARG A 45 -12.98 18.15 -6.49
C ARG A 45 -14.32 18.65 -7.04
N LEU A 46 -15.30 18.92 -6.17
CA LEU A 46 -16.62 19.50 -6.49
C LEU A 46 -16.62 21.02 -6.28
#